data_AF-A0A7K3WBQ1-F1
#
_entry.id   AF-A0A7K3WBQ1-F1
#
_cell.length_a   1.000
_cell.length_b   1.000
_cell.length_c   1.000
_cell.angle_alpha   90.00
_cell.angle_beta   90.00
_cell.angle_gamma   90.00
#
_symmetry.space_group_name_H-M   'P 1'
#
loop_
_entity.id
_entity.type
_entity.pdbx_description
1 polymer ?
#
loop_
_entity_poly.entity_id
_entity_poly.type
_entity_poly.pdbx_seq_one_letter_code
_entity_poly.pdbx_strand_id
1 'polypeptide(L)'
;MLSSVDAEWDDAISLRLTSLALGATGRLSDDLVLGIAVRGALLLDVALRRPTAVRGDVAGDDVRPTGFPPADRLLHAPGRPLVTLLRRGRVDQFDLAAEHVRRGSWTRTGSRLRPRYRDETVERTQRDAATSWHPGWGPADAALAACAGELGVLDAGRTRPSHELLRATATLRPLVELVVRHVRDNVEAASDGG
;
A
#
# COMPACT_ATOMS: atom_id res chain seq x y z
N MET A 1 -14.24 12.72 -17.79
CA MET A 1 -13.74 13.79 -16.90
C MET A 1 -13.66 13.18 -15.51
N LEU A 2 -12.49 12.68 -15.11
CA LEU A 2 -12.29 12.14 -13.76
C LEU A 2 -12.48 13.30 -12.76
N SER A 3 -13.12 13.05 -11.62
CA SER A 3 -13.24 14.09 -10.60
C SER A 3 -11.85 14.49 -10.10
N SER A 4 -11.66 15.73 -9.63
CA SER A 4 -10.37 16.18 -9.06
C SER A 4 -9.87 15.25 -7.93
N VAL A 5 -10.80 14.58 -7.24
CA VAL A 5 -10.51 13.60 -6.20
C VAL A 5 -9.98 12.30 -6.80
N ASP A 6 -10.50 11.84 -7.94
CA ASP A 6 -9.96 10.64 -8.59
C ASP A 6 -8.49 10.86 -8.99
N ALA A 7 -8.14 11.99 -9.62
CA ALA A 7 -6.75 12.28 -10.00
C ALA A 7 -5.77 12.30 -8.79
N GLU A 8 -6.26 12.66 -7.59
CA GLU A 8 -5.45 12.73 -6.36
C GLU A 8 -4.91 11.36 -5.91
N TRP A 9 -5.60 10.27 -6.27
CA TRP A 9 -5.27 8.92 -5.82
C TRP A 9 -4.56 8.08 -6.88
N ASP A 10 -4.39 8.58 -8.10
CA ASP A 10 -3.80 7.79 -9.19
C ASP A 10 -2.34 7.38 -8.92
N ASP A 11 -1.62 8.16 -8.11
CA ASP A 11 -0.25 7.87 -7.65
C ASP A 11 -0.19 7.43 -6.17
N ALA A 12 -1.29 6.93 -5.63
CA ALA A 12 -1.34 6.39 -4.26
C ALA A 12 -0.33 5.24 -4.04
N ILE A 13 0.35 5.27 -2.90
CA ILE A 13 1.33 4.27 -2.48
C ILE A 13 0.69 2.89 -2.47
N SER A 14 -0.53 2.79 -1.95
CA SER A 14 -1.30 1.55 -1.84
C SER A 14 -1.60 0.91 -3.20
N LEU A 15 -2.01 1.71 -4.19
CA LEU A 15 -2.25 1.24 -5.55
C LEU A 15 -0.92 0.79 -6.21
N ARG A 16 0.13 1.60 -6.11
CA ARG A 16 1.46 1.26 -6.66
C ARG A 16 2.02 -0.03 -6.04
N LEU A 17 1.93 -0.17 -4.71
CA LEU A 17 2.36 -1.37 -3.99
C LEU A 17 1.58 -2.62 -4.44
N THR A 18 0.28 -2.47 -4.71
CA THR A 18 -0.57 -3.58 -5.16
C THR A 18 -0.25 -3.99 -6.59
N SER A 19 0.11 -3.04 -7.47
CA SER A 19 0.69 -3.32 -8.79
C SER A 19 1.99 -4.09 -8.72
N LEU A 20 2.91 -3.72 -7.82
CA LEU A 20 4.16 -4.47 -7.62
C LEU A 20 3.91 -5.92 -7.16
N ALA A 21 2.84 -6.13 -6.38
CA ALA A 21 2.44 -7.45 -5.91
C ALA A 21 1.64 -8.27 -6.93
N LEU A 22 1.31 -7.71 -8.11
CA LEU A 22 0.60 -8.43 -9.16
C LEU A 22 1.56 -9.38 -9.88
N GLY A 23 1.38 -10.69 -9.67
CA GLY A 23 2.24 -11.69 -10.29
C GLY A 23 2.13 -11.69 -11.81
N ALA A 24 3.18 -12.17 -12.50
CA ALA A 24 3.28 -12.17 -13.97
C ALA A 24 2.10 -12.83 -14.71
N THR A 25 1.33 -13.70 -14.05
CA THR A 25 0.12 -14.33 -14.60
C THR A 25 -1.14 -13.46 -14.46
N GLY A 26 -1.02 -12.25 -13.93
CA GLY A 26 -2.11 -11.36 -13.57
C GLY A 26 -2.83 -11.76 -12.29
N ARG A 27 -2.21 -12.55 -11.42
CA ARG A 27 -2.81 -13.02 -10.17
C ARG A 27 -2.23 -12.27 -8.98
N LEU A 28 -3.11 -11.80 -8.11
CA LEU A 28 -2.72 -11.35 -6.77
C LEU A 28 -2.48 -12.56 -5.88
N SER A 29 -1.46 -12.46 -5.03
CA SER A 29 -1.24 -13.42 -3.95
C SER A 29 -2.42 -13.36 -2.96
N ASP A 30 -2.75 -14.50 -2.36
CA ASP A 30 -3.70 -14.59 -1.23
C ASP A 30 -2.96 -14.60 0.12
N ASP A 31 -1.72 -14.12 0.14
CA ASP A 31 -0.90 -14.03 1.34
C ASP A 31 -1.43 -12.94 2.28
N LEU A 32 -1.65 -13.31 3.55
CA LEU A 32 -2.07 -12.40 4.62
C LEU A 32 -1.09 -11.25 4.83
N VAL A 33 0.21 -11.45 4.56
CA VAL A 33 1.23 -10.40 4.65
C VAL A 33 0.92 -9.25 3.68
N LEU A 34 0.49 -9.55 2.45
CA LEU A 34 0.13 -8.53 1.47
C LEU A 34 -1.04 -7.69 1.97
N GLY A 35 -2.05 -8.33 2.60
CA GLY A 35 -3.15 -7.61 3.24
C GLY A 35 -2.69 -6.64 4.33
N ILE A 36 -1.68 -6.98 5.14
CA ILE A 36 -1.09 -6.07 6.14
C ILE A 36 -0.41 -4.89 5.45
N ALA A 37 0.42 -5.15 4.44
CA ALA A 37 1.16 -4.13 3.73
C ALA A 37 0.24 -3.15 2.99
N VAL A 38 -0.82 -3.65 2.36
CA VAL A 38 -1.87 -2.85 1.71
C VAL A 38 -2.54 -1.89 2.70
N ARG A 39 -2.92 -2.37 3.89
CA ARG A 39 -3.51 -1.51 4.93
C ARG A 39 -2.51 -0.47 5.44
N GLY A 40 -1.24 -0.83 5.57
CA GLY A 40 -0.18 0.11 5.93
C GLY A 40 0.01 1.21 4.88
N ALA A 41 0.08 0.83 3.61
CA ALA A 41 0.18 1.76 2.50
C ALA A 41 -1.03 2.70 2.41
N LEU A 42 -2.25 2.20 2.67
CA LEU A 42 -3.45 3.02 2.77
C LEU A 42 -3.38 4.06 3.90
N LEU A 43 -2.89 3.66 5.08
CA LEU A 43 -2.70 4.61 6.19
C LEU A 43 -1.68 5.70 5.84
N LEU A 44 -0.62 5.34 5.10
CA LEU A 44 0.38 6.30 4.61
C LEU A 44 -0.22 7.27 3.59
N ASP A 45 -1.02 6.77 2.64
CA ASP A 45 -1.73 7.59 1.67
C ASP A 45 -2.70 8.58 2.33
N VAL A 46 -3.41 8.12 3.37
CA VAL A 46 -4.30 8.96 4.18
C VAL A 46 -3.50 10.00 4.94
N ALA A 47 -2.41 9.62 5.61
CA ALA A 47 -1.59 10.56 6.37
C ALA A 47 -0.96 11.65 5.48
N LEU A 48 -0.61 11.33 4.23
CA LEU A 48 -0.12 12.29 3.25
C LEU A 48 -1.17 13.34 2.86
N ARG A 49 -2.39 12.89 2.59
CA ARG A 49 -3.49 13.75 2.08
C ARG A 49 -4.25 14.45 3.20
N ARG A 50 -4.32 13.82 4.37
CA ARG A 50 -5.06 14.25 5.56
C ARG A 50 -4.27 13.95 6.83
N PRO A 51 -3.26 14.77 7.16
CA PRO A 51 -2.41 14.55 8.33
C PRO A 51 -3.17 14.44 9.67
N THR A 52 -4.40 14.97 9.77
CA THR A 52 -5.25 14.87 10.97
C THR A 52 -5.97 13.52 11.11
N ALA A 53 -6.10 12.75 10.03
CA ALA A 53 -6.79 11.45 10.02
C ALA A 53 -5.95 10.31 10.61
N VAL A 54 -4.65 10.55 10.83
CA VAL A 54 -3.76 9.63 11.56
C VAL A 54 -3.02 10.44 12.61
N ARG A 55 -3.20 10.11 13.90
CA ARG A 55 -2.61 10.87 15.01
C ARG A 55 -1.91 9.92 15.97
N GLY A 56 -0.59 10.06 16.08
CA GLY A 56 0.21 9.15 16.90
C GLY A 56 0.03 7.70 16.44
N ASP A 57 -0.49 6.87 17.32
CA ASP A 57 -0.72 5.43 17.12
C ASP A 57 -2.20 5.06 16.91
N VAL A 58 -3.08 6.04 16.67
CA VAL A 58 -4.51 5.82 16.42
C VAL A 58 -5.00 6.48 15.12
N ALA A 59 -6.08 5.94 14.56
CA ALA A 59 -6.86 6.63 13.56
C ALA A 59 -7.53 7.86 14.18
N GLY A 60 -7.39 9.01 13.54
CA GLY A 60 -7.97 10.27 13.99
C GLY A 60 -9.50 10.25 13.97
N ASP A 61 -10.09 11.24 14.64
CA ASP A 61 -11.55 11.36 14.80
C ASP A 61 -12.24 12.03 13.60
N ASP A 62 -11.48 12.50 12.60
CA ASP A 62 -12.03 13.10 11.40
C ASP A 62 -12.64 12.02 10.49
N VAL A 63 -13.95 11.81 10.67
CA VAL A 63 -14.79 10.83 9.96
C VAL A 63 -15.24 11.28 8.57
N ARG A 64 -14.73 12.41 8.04
CA ARG A 64 -15.09 12.83 6.69
C ARG A 64 -14.59 11.81 5.66
N PRO A 65 -15.45 11.30 4.75
CA PRO A 65 -15.00 10.41 3.69
C PRO A 65 -13.86 11.03 2.87
N THR A 66 -12.86 10.21 2.56
CA THR A 66 -11.73 10.51 1.67
C THR A 66 -12.14 10.55 0.21
N GLY A 67 -13.27 9.91 -0.14
CA GLY A 67 -13.66 9.70 -1.53
C GLY A 67 -12.91 8.52 -2.17
N PHE A 68 -12.07 7.83 -1.40
CA PHE A 68 -11.36 6.62 -1.80
C PHE A 68 -11.91 5.43 -1.01
N PRO A 69 -12.79 4.61 -1.61
CA PRO A 69 -13.54 3.59 -0.87
C PRO A 69 -12.70 2.63 -0.01
N PRO A 70 -11.49 2.19 -0.43
CA PRO A 70 -10.62 1.38 0.43
C PRO A 70 -10.17 2.12 1.70
N ALA A 71 -9.79 3.39 1.60
CA ALA A 71 -9.42 4.20 2.77
C ALA A 71 -10.63 4.45 3.67
N ASP A 72 -11.79 4.78 3.10
CA ASP A 72 -13.03 5.02 3.86
C ASP A 72 -13.47 3.77 4.63
N ARG A 73 -13.33 2.59 4.03
CA ARG A 73 -13.62 1.33 4.70
C ARG A 73 -12.62 1.03 5.82
N LEU A 74 -11.34 1.31 5.60
CA LEU A 74 -10.29 1.09 6.61
C LEU A 74 -10.52 1.98 7.84
N LEU A 75 -10.90 3.25 7.61
CA LEU A 75 -11.09 4.26 8.65
C LEU A 75 -12.50 4.32 9.25
N HIS A 76 -13.43 3.46 8.80
CA HIS A 76 -14.84 3.50 9.19
C HIS A 76 -15.07 3.46 10.72
N ALA A 77 -14.10 3.00 11.51
CA ALA A 77 -14.15 3.04 12.96
C ALA A 77 -13.04 3.96 13.52
N PRO A 78 -13.32 5.26 13.76
CA PRO A 78 -12.35 6.23 14.28
C PRO A 78 -11.85 5.84 15.68
N GLY A 79 -10.71 6.39 16.09
CA GLY A 79 -10.09 6.15 17.40
C GLY A 79 -9.47 4.75 17.57
N ARG A 80 -9.49 3.90 16.54
CA ARG A 80 -8.86 2.58 16.60
C ARG A 80 -7.34 2.66 16.57
N PRO A 81 -6.62 1.83 17.36
CA PRO A 81 -5.17 1.72 17.25
C PRO A 81 -4.75 1.29 15.84
N LEU A 82 -3.71 1.92 15.29
CA LEU A 82 -3.19 1.63 13.95
C LEU A 82 -2.76 0.17 13.83
N VAL A 83 -2.16 -0.40 14.88
CA VAL A 83 -1.83 -1.83 14.92
C VAL A 83 -3.06 -2.74 14.77
N THR A 84 -4.21 -2.32 15.30
CA THR A 84 -5.47 -3.05 15.15
C THR A 84 -5.96 -2.97 13.72
N LEU A 85 -5.83 -1.81 13.07
CA LEU A 85 -6.16 -1.65 11.65
C LEU A 85 -5.23 -2.50 10.77
N LEU A 86 -3.91 -2.46 11.03
CA LEU A 86 -2.91 -3.25 10.30
C LEU A 86 -3.11 -4.76 10.43
N ARG A 87 -3.57 -5.25 11.59
CA ARG A 87 -3.77 -6.69 11.82
C ARG A 87 -5.17 -7.18 11.46
N ARG A 88 -6.20 -6.41 11.79
CA ARG A 88 -7.62 -6.83 11.73
C ARG A 88 -8.52 -5.92 10.89
N GLY A 89 -7.96 -4.93 10.20
CA GLY A 89 -8.67 -4.11 9.24
C GLY A 89 -9.34 -4.96 8.15
N ARG A 90 -10.53 -4.53 7.70
CA ARG A 90 -11.38 -5.25 6.73
C ARG A 90 -11.00 -4.99 5.27
N VAL A 91 -9.83 -4.43 5.03
CA VAL A 91 -9.35 -4.04 3.70
C VAL A 91 -8.16 -4.90 3.33
N ASP A 92 -8.17 -5.39 2.11
CA ASP A 92 -7.14 -6.26 1.57
C ASP A 92 -6.76 -5.85 0.12
N GLN A 93 -5.90 -6.64 -0.52
CA GLN A 93 -5.44 -6.44 -1.88
C GLN A 93 -6.56 -6.54 -2.93
N PHE A 94 -7.66 -7.25 -2.66
CA PHE A 94 -8.76 -7.38 -3.60
C PHE A 94 -9.64 -6.13 -3.61
N ASP A 95 -9.72 -5.42 -2.49
CA ASP A 95 -10.34 -4.10 -2.45
C ASP A 95 -9.57 -3.08 -3.29
N LEU A 96 -8.24 -3.13 -3.28
CA LEU A 96 -7.43 -2.30 -4.16
C LEU A 96 -7.51 -2.75 -5.63
N ALA A 97 -7.59 -4.05 -5.90
CA ALA A 97 -7.82 -4.54 -7.25
C ALA A 97 -9.16 -4.03 -7.84
N ALA A 98 -10.23 -4.03 -7.02
CA ALA A 98 -11.52 -3.48 -7.42
C ALA A 98 -11.41 -1.97 -7.72
N GLU A 99 -10.62 -1.25 -6.93
CA GLU A 99 -10.39 0.19 -7.13
C GLU A 99 -9.52 0.47 -8.37
N HIS A 100 -8.49 -0.32 -8.63
CA HIS A 100 -7.72 -0.26 -9.89
C HIS A 100 -8.62 -0.43 -11.11
N VAL A 101 -9.53 -1.41 -11.07
CA VAL A 101 -10.50 -1.66 -12.14
C VAL A 101 -11.49 -0.50 -12.27
N ARG A 102 -12.01 0.03 -11.15
CA ARG A 102 -12.91 1.20 -11.16
C ARG A 102 -12.26 2.42 -11.83
N ARG A 103 -10.96 2.60 -11.59
CA ARG A 103 -10.15 3.70 -12.15
C ARG A 103 -9.65 3.45 -13.57
N GLY A 104 -9.79 2.23 -14.08
CA GLY A 104 -9.29 1.84 -15.40
C GLY A 104 -7.76 1.67 -15.46
N SER A 105 -7.06 1.64 -14.32
CA SER A 105 -5.63 1.32 -14.30
C SER A 105 -5.39 -0.18 -14.51
N TRP A 106 -6.36 -1.03 -14.15
CA TRP A 106 -6.33 -2.46 -14.46
C TRP A 106 -7.58 -2.90 -15.23
N THR A 107 -7.42 -3.91 -16.07
CA THR A 107 -8.53 -4.64 -16.69
C THR A 107 -8.66 -6.04 -16.10
N ARG A 108 -9.86 -6.44 -15.69
CA ARG A 108 -10.14 -7.82 -15.29
C ARG A 108 -10.23 -8.73 -16.52
N THR A 109 -9.40 -9.76 -16.59
CA THR A 109 -9.33 -10.70 -17.73
C THR A 109 -9.74 -12.14 -17.38
N GLY A 110 -9.84 -12.47 -16.09
CA GLY A 110 -10.22 -13.80 -15.59
C GLY A 110 -11.68 -13.93 -15.16
N SER A 111 -12.09 -15.16 -14.83
CA SER A 111 -13.45 -15.46 -14.36
C SER A 111 -13.75 -14.85 -12.98
N ARG A 112 -15.01 -14.90 -12.55
CA ARG A 112 -15.40 -14.39 -11.23
C ARG A 112 -14.66 -15.08 -10.08
N LEU A 113 -14.49 -16.39 -10.18
CA LEU A 113 -13.92 -17.28 -9.16
C LEU A 113 -12.39 -17.36 -9.19
N ARG A 114 -11.77 -17.03 -10.33
CA ARG A 114 -10.32 -16.99 -10.51
C ARG A 114 -9.94 -15.69 -11.21
N PRO A 115 -10.08 -14.54 -10.52
CA PRO A 115 -9.77 -13.26 -11.11
C PRO A 115 -8.32 -13.25 -11.60
N ARG A 116 -8.16 -12.65 -12.79
CA ARG A 116 -6.87 -12.22 -13.32
C ARG A 116 -7.02 -10.77 -13.74
N TYR A 117 -5.92 -10.04 -13.64
CA TYR A 117 -5.85 -8.62 -13.94
C TYR A 117 -4.72 -8.38 -14.93
N ARG A 118 -4.97 -7.46 -15.86
CA ARG A 118 -3.94 -6.84 -16.68
C ARG A 118 -3.70 -5.45 -16.11
N ASP A 119 -2.45 -5.15 -15.83
CA ASP A 119 -2.03 -3.80 -15.45
C ASP A 119 -1.88 -2.96 -16.73
N GLU A 120 -2.73 -1.95 -16.90
CA GLU A 120 -2.66 -1.01 -18.02
C GLU A 120 -1.63 0.11 -17.75
N THR A 121 -1.00 0.09 -16.57
CA THR A 121 0.07 1.01 -16.15
C THR A 121 1.42 0.31 -15.99
N VAL A 122 1.63 -0.78 -16.73
CA VAL A 122 2.78 -1.69 -16.57
C VAL A 122 4.13 -0.99 -16.65
N GLU A 123 4.30 0.03 -17.50
CA GLU A 123 5.56 0.77 -17.60
C GLU A 123 5.86 1.56 -16.30
N ARG A 124 4.84 2.05 -15.60
CA ARG A 124 5.01 2.68 -14.29
C ARG A 124 5.38 1.62 -13.25
N THR A 125 4.68 0.49 -13.23
CA THR A 125 4.95 -0.61 -12.30
C THR A 125 6.37 -1.16 -12.47
N GLN A 126 6.83 -1.33 -13.71
CA GLN A 126 8.21 -1.74 -14.00
C GLN A 126 9.23 -0.69 -13.55
N ARG A 127 8.94 0.60 -13.74
CA ARG A 127 9.78 1.67 -13.16
C ARG A 127 9.84 1.55 -11.65
N ASP A 128 8.70 1.43 -10.97
CA ASP A 128 8.65 1.29 -9.51
C ASP A 128 9.45 0.05 -9.03
N ALA A 129 9.38 -1.07 -9.76
CA ALA A 129 10.08 -2.31 -9.42
C ALA A 129 11.61 -2.23 -9.60
N ALA A 130 12.05 -1.58 -10.70
CA ALA A 130 13.47 -1.44 -11.05
C ALA A 130 14.18 -0.33 -10.26
N THR A 131 13.42 0.49 -9.53
CA THR A 131 13.90 1.72 -8.94
C THR A 131 14.73 1.45 -7.68
N SER A 132 15.92 2.04 -7.59
CA SER A 132 16.81 1.99 -6.43
C SER A 132 16.86 3.33 -5.71
N TRP A 133 16.79 3.29 -4.37
CA TRP A 133 16.75 4.47 -3.50
C TRP A 133 17.74 5.57 -3.92
N HIS A 134 17.26 6.81 -4.02
CA HIS A 134 18.12 7.97 -4.18
C HIS A 134 17.62 9.22 -3.41
N PRO A 135 18.52 10.13 -2.98
CA PRO A 135 18.19 11.27 -2.11
C PRO A 135 17.14 12.27 -2.65
N GLY A 136 16.89 12.30 -3.95
CA GLY A 136 15.89 13.18 -4.59
C GLY A 136 14.44 12.71 -4.55
N TRP A 137 14.11 11.57 -3.93
CA TRP A 137 12.72 11.08 -3.88
C TRP A 137 11.84 11.86 -2.93
N GLY A 138 10.57 11.95 -3.31
CA GLY A 138 9.53 12.44 -2.42
C GLY A 138 9.21 11.42 -1.30
N PRO A 139 8.52 11.87 -0.22
CA PRO A 139 8.13 10.99 0.88
C PRO A 139 7.32 9.76 0.46
N ALA A 140 6.46 9.90 -0.57
CA ALA A 140 5.63 8.81 -1.06
C ALA A 140 6.45 7.70 -1.74
N ASP A 141 7.42 8.05 -2.59
CA ASP A 141 8.30 7.09 -3.26
C ASP A 141 9.21 6.37 -2.24
N ALA A 142 9.74 7.10 -1.26
CA ALA A 142 10.53 6.51 -0.18
C ALA A 142 9.69 5.53 0.67
N ALA A 143 8.44 5.87 0.96
CA ALA A 143 7.53 5.01 1.71
C ALA A 143 7.12 3.76 0.92
N LEU A 144 6.86 3.91 -0.39
CA LEU A 144 6.61 2.79 -1.30
C LEU A 144 7.78 1.82 -1.30
N ALA A 145 9.00 2.31 -1.55
CA ALA A 145 10.18 1.47 -1.62
C ALA A 145 10.50 0.77 -0.30
N ALA A 146 10.30 1.44 0.85
CA ALA A 146 10.47 0.82 2.15
C ALA A 146 9.49 -0.36 2.38
N CYS A 147 8.22 -0.20 1.99
CA CYS A 147 7.22 -1.26 2.14
C CYS A 147 7.42 -2.39 1.12
N ALA A 148 7.68 -2.04 -0.14
CA ALA A 148 7.90 -2.98 -1.23
C ALA A 148 9.18 -3.80 -1.03
N GLY A 149 10.23 -3.19 -0.50
CA GLY A 149 11.48 -3.85 -0.14
C GLY A 149 11.31 -4.92 0.93
N GLU A 150 10.52 -4.68 1.98
CA GLU A 150 10.23 -5.70 3.00
C GLU A 150 9.39 -6.86 2.45
N LEU A 151 8.45 -6.57 1.55
CA LEU A 151 7.68 -7.62 0.85
C LEU A 151 8.53 -8.42 -0.15
N GLY A 152 9.62 -7.84 -0.65
CA GLY A 152 10.46 -8.44 -1.69
C GLY A 152 9.82 -8.41 -3.09
N VAL A 153 8.99 -7.41 -3.37
CA VAL A 153 8.32 -7.22 -4.68
C VAL A 153 9.06 -6.24 -5.60
N LEU A 154 10.26 -5.82 -5.21
CA LEU A 154 11.19 -5.05 -6.05
C LEU A 154 12.13 -6.00 -6.80
N ASP A 155 12.75 -5.53 -7.88
CA ASP A 155 13.72 -6.31 -8.67
C ASP A 155 14.95 -6.73 -7.82
N ALA A 156 15.32 -5.90 -6.84
CA ALA A 156 16.36 -6.21 -5.87
C ALA A 156 15.97 -7.31 -4.86
N GLY A 157 14.72 -7.78 -4.89
CA GLY A 157 14.17 -8.72 -3.92
C GLY A 157 13.99 -8.09 -2.54
N ARG A 158 13.99 -8.93 -1.50
CA ARG A 158 13.76 -8.49 -0.12
C ARG A 158 14.91 -7.66 0.39
N THR A 159 14.64 -6.40 0.74
CA THR A 159 15.63 -5.44 1.22
C THR A 159 15.09 -4.64 2.40
N ARG A 160 15.85 -4.60 3.51
CA ARG A 160 15.50 -3.77 4.68
C ARG A 160 15.73 -2.29 4.36
N PRO A 161 14.84 -1.37 4.76
CA PRO A 161 15.01 0.03 4.48
C PRO A 161 16.20 0.60 5.26
N SER A 162 17.06 1.34 4.57
CA SER A 162 18.17 2.05 5.20
C SER A 162 17.66 3.21 6.07
N HIS A 163 18.49 3.69 6.99
CA HIS A 163 18.15 4.86 7.81
C HIS A 163 17.93 6.12 6.95
N GLU A 164 18.63 6.25 5.83
CA GLU A 164 18.46 7.35 4.88
C GLU A 164 17.13 7.27 4.15
N LEU A 165 16.75 6.08 3.68
CA LEU A 165 15.45 5.84 3.04
C LEU A 165 14.31 6.18 4.02
N LEU A 166 14.39 5.71 5.27
CA LEU A 166 13.40 6.04 6.29
C LEU A 166 13.35 7.53 6.59
N ARG A 167 14.50 8.22 6.62
CA ARG A 167 14.55 9.68 6.81
C ARG A 167 13.83 10.43 5.69
N ALA A 168 13.93 9.95 4.46
CA ALA A 168 13.30 10.58 3.29
C ALA A 168 11.77 10.51 3.30
N THR A 169 11.19 9.60 4.07
CA THR A 169 9.73 9.55 4.31
C THR A 169 9.22 10.72 5.16
N ALA A 170 10.12 11.57 5.68
CA ALA A 170 9.82 12.81 6.37
C ALA A 170 8.84 12.63 7.55
N THR A 171 7.72 13.35 7.54
CA THR A 171 6.69 13.29 8.61
C THR A 171 6.01 11.93 8.71
N LEU A 172 6.07 11.10 7.66
CA LEU A 172 5.52 9.75 7.67
C LEU A 172 6.41 8.74 8.39
N ARG A 173 7.67 9.09 8.69
CA ARG A 173 8.67 8.14 9.19
C ARG A 173 8.18 7.24 10.33
N PRO A 174 7.54 7.75 11.40
CA PRO A 174 7.04 6.89 12.48
C PRO A 174 6.02 5.86 12.00
N LEU A 175 5.16 6.23 11.05
CA LEU A 175 4.15 5.34 10.46
C LEU A 175 4.79 4.32 9.51
N VAL A 176 5.76 4.74 8.69
CA VAL A 176 6.50 3.82 7.83
C VAL A 176 7.25 2.78 8.67
N GLU A 177 7.95 3.20 9.72
CA GLU A 177 8.64 2.30 10.65
C GLU A 177 7.67 1.30 11.30
N LEU A 178 6.47 1.76 11.70
CA LEU A 178 5.43 0.89 12.24
C LEU A 178 4.97 -0.16 11.22
N VAL A 179 4.69 0.25 9.98
CA VAL A 179 4.22 -0.62 8.89
C VAL A 179 5.30 -1.63 8.51
N VAL A 180 6.52 -1.17 8.22
CA VAL A 180 7.67 -2.01 7.85
C VAL A 180 7.92 -3.07 8.92
N ARG A 181 7.93 -2.69 10.20
CA ARG A 181 8.07 -3.65 11.31
C ARG A 181 6.99 -4.73 11.26
N HIS A 182 5.72 -4.34 11.12
CA HIS A 182 4.62 -5.32 11.09
C HIS A 182 4.66 -6.23 9.87
N VAL A 183 5.01 -5.70 8.70
CA VAL A 183 5.19 -6.53 7.49
C VAL A 183 6.32 -7.54 7.74
N ARG A 184 7.48 -7.08 8.21
CA ARG A 184 8.64 -7.93 8.50
C ARG A 184 8.30 -9.05 9.49
N ASP A 185 7.72 -8.72 10.63
CA ASP A 185 7.39 -9.69 11.68
C ASP A 185 6.48 -10.82 11.14
N ASN A 186 5.57 -10.49 10.22
CA ASN A 186 4.65 -11.48 9.63
C ASN A 186 5.30 -12.26 8.47
N VAL A 187 6.22 -11.64 7.71
CA VAL A 187 7.04 -12.34 6.71
C VAL A 187 7.93 -13.38 7.37
N GLU A 188 8.61 -13.01 8.46
CA GLU A 188 9.49 -13.90 9.23
C GLU A 188 8.66 -15.05 9.84
N ALA A 189 7.52 -14.75 10.49
CA ALA A 189 6.62 -15.78 11.02
C ALA A 189 6.06 -16.74 9.96
N ALA A 190 5.77 -16.25 8.74
CA ALA A 190 5.31 -17.10 7.64
C ALA A 190 6.42 -18.00 7.07
N SER A 191 7.69 -17.58 7.18
CA SER A 191 8.85 -18.34 6.72
C SER A 191 9.25 -19.45 7.69
N ASP A 192 9.05 -19.24 9.00
CA ASP A 192 9.42 -20.21 10.06
C ASP A 192 8.39 -21.34 10.25
N GLY A 193 7.19 -21.19 9.70
CA GLY A 193 6.09 -22.17 9.81
C GLY A 193 5.91 -23.10 8.60
N GLY A 194 6.84 -23.06 7.63
CA GLY A 194 6.77 -23.79 6.35
C GLY A 194 7.58 -25.08 6.32
#